data_AF-A0A970TLE6-F1
#
_entry.id   AF-A0A970TLE6-F1
#
_cell.length_a   1.000
_cell.length_b   1.000
_cell.length_c   1.000
_cell.angle_alpha   90.00
_cell.angle_beta   90.00
_cell.angle_gamma   90.00
#
_symmetry.space_group_name_H-M   'P 1'
#
loop_
_entity.id
_entity.type
_entity.pdbx_description
1 polymer ?
#
loop_
_entity_poly.entity_id
_entity_poly.type
_entity_poly.pdbx_seq_one_letter_code
_entity_poly.pdbx_strand_id
1 'polypeptide(L)' 'MTGFREKYINPFTDYGFKRLFGEEPNKPLLIDFLNEL' A
#
# COMPACT_ATOMS: atom_id res chain seq x y z
N MET A 1 4.29 -23.39 14.60
CA MET A 1 4.14 -22.85 13.22
C MET A 1 4.44 -21.37 13.28
N THR A 2 5.66 -20.95 12.94
CA THR A 2 6.02 -19.52 12.83
C THR A 2 5.39 -18.99 11.55
N GLY A 3 4.26 -18.29 11.66
CA GLY A 3 3.60 -17.66 10.53
C GLY A 3 4.54 -16.64 9.90
N PHE A 4 4.84 -16.80 8.60
CA PHE A 4 5.52 -15.77 7.84
C PHE A 4 4.67 -14.51 7.85
N ARG A 5 5.08 -13.50 8.62
CA ARG A 5 4.56 -12.14 8.44
C ARG A 5 5.27 -11.57 7.23
N GLU A 6 4.52 -11.32 6.16
CA GLU A 6 5.04 -10.59 5.01
C GLU A 6 5.64 -9.27 5.50
N LYS A 7 6.97 -9.15 5.39
CA LYS A 7 7.72 -7.99 5.89
C LYS A 7 7.44 -6.74 5.06
N TYR A 8 7.00 -6.91 3.81
CA TYR A 8 6.81 -5.84 2.84
C TYR A 8 5.50 -6.03 2.07
N ILE A 9 4.89 -4.92 1.67
CA ILE A 9 3.69 -4.88 0.83
C ILE A 9 4.11 -4.35 -0.53
N ASN A 10 3.75 -5.05 -1.61
CA ASN A 10 3.99 -4.59 -2.98
C ASN A 10 2.86 -3.64 -3.43
N PRO A 11 3.11 -2.32 -3.61
CA PRO A 11 2.09 -1.37 -4.02
C PRO A 11 1.58 -1.58 -5.46
N PHE A 12 2.30 -2.34 -6.29
CA PHE A 12 1.93 -2.62 -7.68
C PHE A 12 1.01 -3.84 -7.85
N THR A 13 0.46 -4.36 -6.74
CA THR A 13 -0.59 -5.39 -6.75
C THR A 13 -1.90 -4.78 -6.30
N ASP A 14 -3.03 -5.27 -6.81
CA ASP A 14 -4.36 -4.77 -6.38
C ASP A 14 -4.54 -4.84 -4.86
N TYR A 15 -4.07 -5.93 -4.26
CA TYR A 15 -4.12 -6.11 -2.81
C TYR A 15 -3.26 -5.06 -2.08
N GLY A 16 -1.99 -4.91 -2.47
CA GLY A 16 -1.09 -3.97 -1.81
C GLY A 16 -1.50 -2.52 -2.03
N PHE A 17 -1.96 -2.17 -3.23
CA PHE A 17 -2.46 -0.83 -3.53
C PHE A 17 -3.67 -0.49 -2.66
N LYS A 18 -4.69 -1.37 -2.61
CA LYS A 18 -5.87 -1.15 -1.77
C LYS A 18 -5.52 -1.11 -0.28
N ARG A 19 -4.60 -1.96 0.17
CA ARG A 19 -4.17 -1.99 1.57
C ARG A 19 -3.42 -0.71 1.98
N LEU A 20 -2.67 -0.10 1.07
CA LEU A 20 -1.89 1.10 1.34
C LEU A 20 -2.70 2.40 1.11
N PHE A 21 -3.56 2.46 0.10
CA PHE A 21 -4.20 3.69 -0.36
C PHE A 21 -5.74 3.65 -0.37
N GLY A 22 -6.35 2.53 0.00
CA GLY A 22 -7.80 2.31 -0.14
C GLY A 22 -8.68 2.94 0.95
N GLU A 23 -8.09 3.65 1.91
CA GLU A 23 -8.80 4.32 3.00
C GLU A 23 -8.66 5.85 2.89
N GLU A 24 -9.70 6.58 3.29
CA GLU A 24 -9.74 8.05 3.25
C GLU A 24 -8.52 8.75 3.88
N PRO A 25 -7.99 8.32 5.05
CA PRO A 25 -6.81 8.94 5.64
C PRO A 25 -5.53 8.80 4.79
N ASN A 26 -5.49 7.81 3.88
CA ASN A 26 -4.33 7.55 3.03
C ASN A 26 -4.38 8.30 1.70
N LYS A 27 -5.40 9.13 1.46
CA LYS A 27 -5.49 9.97 0.25
C LYS A 27 -4.28 10.89 0.02
N PRO A 28 -3.74 11.59 1.05
CA PRO A 28 -2.54 12.40 0.86
C PRO A 28 -1.35 11.55 0.41
N LEU A 29 -1.16 10.38 1.01
CA LEU A 29 -0.10 9.44 0.65
C LEU A 29 -0.25 8.92 -0.80
N LEU A 30 -1.48 8.69 -1.25
CA LEU A 30 -1.75 8.33 -2.64
C LEU A 30 -1.37 9.45 -3.61
N ILE A 31 -1.71 10.69 -3.27
CA ILE A 31 -1.39 11.86 -4.10
C ILE A 31 0.14 12.01 -4.21
N ASP A 32 0.86 11.94 -3.09
CA ASP A 32 2.32 12.03 -3.06
C ASP A 32 2.95 10.90 -3.90
N PHE A 33 2.47 9.66 -3.72
CA PHE A 33 2.93 8.50 -4.49
C PHE A 33 2.74 8.67 -6.01
N LEU A 34 1.60 9.20 -6.45
CA LEU A 34 1.32 9.40 -7.87
C LEU A 34 2.11 10.58 -8.49
N ASN A 35 2.50 11.57 -7.68
CA ASN A 35 3.27 12.73 -8.15
C ASN A 35 4.78 12.44 -8.27
N GLU A 36 5.28 11.36 -7.64
CA GLU A 36 6.67 10.91 -7.74
C GLU A 36 6.91 9.88 -8.88
N LEU A 37 5.85 9.45 -9.58
CA LEU A 37 5.88 8.53 -10.73
C LEU A 37 6.05 9.26 -12.06
#